data_AF-A0A953B3W2-F1
#
_entry.id   AF-A0A953B3W2-F1
#
_cell.length_a   1.000
_cell.length_b   1.000
_cell.length_c   1.000
_cell.angle_alpha   90.00
_cell.angle_beta   90.00
_cell.angle_gamma   90.00
#
_symmetry.space_group_name_H-M   'P 1'
#
loop_
_entity.id
_entity.type
_entity.pdbx_description
1 polymer ?
#
loop_
_entity_poly.entity_id
_entity_poly.type
_entity_poly.pdbx_seq_one_letter_code
_entity_poly.pdbx_strand_id
1 'polypeptide(L)' 'MQTIFVQVKCELGRAYQVADEAVQSIEEVSEVHSISGQYDLLLKCYLPEGRDIGHFVTERIQTLPGVKDTFTIIAFKAFA' A
#
# COMPACT_ATOMS: atom_id res chain seq x y z
N MET A 1 9.11 14.51 1.98
CA MET A 1 8.33 13.26 2.16
C MET A 1 7.73 12.86 0.82
N GLN A 2 7.96 11.65 0.33
CA GLN A 2 7.46 11.15 -0.96
C GLN A 2 6.13 10.41 -0.76
N THR A 3 5.07 10.85 -1.45
CA THR A 3 3.77 10.18 -1.42
C THR A 3 3.72 9.10 -2.49
N ILE A 4 3.28 7.91 -2.13
CA ILE A 4 2.95 6.84 -3.08
C ILE A 4 1.56 6.30 -2.79
N PHE A 5 0.94 5.75 -3.83
CA PHE A 5 -0.25 4.93 -3.71
C PHE A 5 0.08 3.51 -4.14
N VAL A 6 -0.34 2.53 -3.34
CA VAL A 6 -0.14 1.12 -3.67
C VAL A 6 -1.50 0.47 -3.74
N GLN A 7 -1.89 0.06 -4.95
CA GLN A 7 -3.04 -0.81 -5.13
C GLN A 7 -2.63 -2.24 -4.80
N VAL A 8 -3.40 -2.94 -3.98
CA VAL A 8 -3.06 -4.27 -3.48
C VAL A 8 -4.16 -5.25 -3.85
N LYS A 9 -3.77 -6.34 -4.51
CA LYS A 9 -4.63 -7.48 -4.79
C LYS A 9 -4.46 -8.47 -3.66
N CYS A 10 -5.56 -8.94 -3.12
CA CYS A 10 -5.56 -9.88 -2.01
C CYS A 10 -6.04 -11.26 -2.45
N GLU A 11 -5.72 -12.27 -1.64
CA GLU A 11 -6.42 -13.54 -1.71
C GLU A 11 -7.93 -13.35 -1.42
N LEU A 12 -8.76 -14.22 -2.02
CA LEU A 12 -10.21 -14.14 -1.87
C LEU A 12 -10.58 -14.21 -0.37
N GLY A 13 -11.36 -13.24 0.09
CA GLY A 13 -11.79 -13.14 1.48
C GLY A 13 -10.74 -12.60 2.46
N ARG A 14 -9.54 -12.20 2.01
CA ARG A 14 -8.45 -11.70 2.89
C ARG A 14 -8.29 -10.18 2.91
N ALA A 15 -8.97 -9.42 2.05
CA ALA A 15 -8.74 -7.99 1.88
C ALA A 15 -8.80 -7.18 3.20
N TYR A 16 -9.79 -7.43 4.06
CA TYR A 16 -9.89 -6.72 5.34
C TYR A 16 -8.77 -7.10 6.32
N GLN A 17 -8.35 -8.36 6.36
CA GLN A 17 -7.20 -8.77 7.18
C GLN A 17 -5.91 -8.11 6.70
N VAL A 18 -5.67 -8.07 5.38
CA VAL A 18 -4.52 -7.37 4.80
C VAL A 18 -4.56 -5.87 5.15
N ALA A 19 -5.73 -5.25 5.08
CA ALA A 19 -5.90 -3.84 5.45
C ALA A 19 -5.59 -3.59 6.93
N ASP A 20 -6.13 -4.41 7.83
CA ASP A 20 -5.87 -4.31 9.28
C ASP A 20 -4.39 -4.47 9.59
N GLU A 21 -3.74 -5.49 9.03
CA GLU A 21 -2.30 -5.72 9.19
C GLU A 21 -1.46 -4.56 8.64
N ALA A 22 -1.82 -4.01 7.47
CA ALA A 22 -1.12 -2.86 6.89
C ALA A 22 -1.17 -1.64 7.82
N VAL A 23 -2.34 -1.31 8.38
CA VAL A 23 -2.52 -0.18 9.29
C VAL A 23 -1.80 -0.39 10.62
N GLN A 24 -1.77 -1.63 11.13
CA GLN A 24 -1.18 -1.92 12.44
C GLN A 24 0.35 -2.08 12.41
N SER A 25 0.91 -2.55 11.29
CA SER A 25 2.33 -2.96 11.21
C SER A 25 3.23 -2.07 10.35
N ILE A 26 2.66 -1.17 9.54
CA ILE A 26 3.41 -0.32 8.60
C ILE A 26 3.13 1.15 8.92
N GLU A 27 4.06 1.80 9.62
CA GLU A 27 3.93 3.19 10.06
C GLU A 27 3.78 4.20 8.90
N GLU A 28 4.28 3.83 7.72
CA GLU A 28 4.27 4.68 6.54
C GLU A 28 2.91 4.69 5.85
N VAL A 29 2.03 3.75 6.17
CA VAL A 29 0.65 3.70 5.67
C VAL A 29 -0.18 4.73 6.41
N SER A 30 -0.59 5.79 5.73
CA SER A 30 -1.43 6.84 6.32
C SER A 30 -2.91 6.50 6.24
N GLU A 31 -3.33 5.87 5.15
CA GLU A 31 -4.73 5.55 4.87
C GLU A 31 -4.81 4.26 4.06
N VAL A 32 -5.86 3.47 4.31
CA VAL A 32 -6.21 2.28 3.53
C VAL A 32 -7.68 2.34 3.17
N HIS A 33 -7.98 2.19 1.89
CA HIS A 33 -9.35 2.16 1.38
C HIS A 33 -9.64 0.81 0.73
N SER A 34 -10.76 0.19 1.10
CA SER A 34 -11.33 -0.91 0.32
C SER A 34 -11.95 -0.32 -0.95
N ILE A 35 -11.56 -0.83 -2.11
CA ILE A 35 -11.95 -0.27 -3.41
C ILE A 35 -12.57 -1.36 -4.30
N SER A 36 -13.44 -0.95 -5.22
CA SER A 36 -13.89 -1.81 -6.31
C SER A 36 -12.94 -1.74 -7.49
N GLY A 37 -12.92 -2.78 -8.33
CA GLY A 37 -12.14 -2.81 -9.57
C GLY A 37 -11.21 -4.01 -9.65
N GLN A 38 -10.05 -3.82 -10.28
CA GLN A 38 -9.07 -4.89 -10.49
C GLN A 38 -8.34 -5.27 -9.18
N TYR A 39 -8.07 -4.27 -8.33
CA TYR A 39 -7.42 -4.42 -7.03
C TYR A 39 -8.45 -4.24 -5.91
N ASP A 40 -8.09 -4.72 -4.71
CA ASP A 40 -9.02 -4.81 -3.58
C ASP A 40 -8.79 -3.68 -2.57
N LEU A 41 -7.54 -3.24 -2.39
CA LEU A 41 -7.18 -2.14 -1.49
C LEU A 41 -6.39 -1.04 -2.22
N LEU A 42 -6.52 0.18 -1.73
CA LEU A 42 -5.66 1.32 -2.07
C LEU A 42 -5.00 1.85 -0.79
N LEU A 43 -3.69 1.68 -0.70
CA LEU A 43 -2.87 2.19 0.39
C LEU A 43 -2.29 3.54 -0.04
N LYS A 44 -2.40 4.54 0.82
CA LYS A 44 -1.67 5.80 0.69
C LYS A 44 -0.53 5.79 1.69
N CYS A 45 0.69 5.97 1.20
CA CYS A 45 1.88 5.94 2.04
C CYS A 45 2.71 7.21 1.91
N TYR A 46 3.36 7.58 3.02
CA TYR A 46 4.33 8.66 3.08
C TYR A 46 5.71 8.10 3.42
N LEU A 47 6.66 8.23 2.51
CA LEU A 47 8.02 7.78 2.71
C LEU A 47 8.97 8.96 2.99
N PRO A 48 9.99 8.79 3.84
CA PRO A 48 11.05 9.77 3.97
C PRO A 48 11.80 9.95 2.65
N GLU A 49 12.37 11.12 2.44
CA GLU A 49 13.14 11.42 1.22
C GLU A 49 14.35 10.49 1.08
N GLY A 50 14.62 10.05 -0.15
CA GLY A 50 15.73 9.15 -0.46
C GLY A 50 15.51 7.68 -0.07
N ARG A 51 14.36 7.32 0.52
CA ARG A 51 14.05 5.90 0.76
C ARG A 51 13.80 5.16 -0.55
N ASP A 52 14.34 3.95 -0.65
CA ASP A 52 14.07 3.05 -1.77
C ASP A 52 12.61 2.56 -1.73
N ILE A 53 11.83 3.03 -2.70
CA ILE A 53 10.40 2.71 -2.85
C ILE A 53 10.22 1.23 -3.20
N GLY A 54 11.08 0.68 -4.07
CA GLY A 54 10.99 -0.71 -4.49
C GLY A 54 11.16 -1.63 -3.30
N HIS A 55 12.24 -1.42 -2.54
CA HIS A 55 12.53 -2.17 -1.32
C HIS A 55 11.41 -2.05 -0.27
N PHE A 56 10.87 -0.84 -0.05
CA PHE A 56 9.73 -0.64 0.84
C PHE A 56 8.52 -1.48 0.42
N VAL A 57 8.11 -1.41 -0.84
CA VAL A 57 6.94 -2.15 -1.33
C VAL A 57 7.18 -3.66 -1.26
N THR A 58 8.33 -4.15 -1.69
CA THR A 58 8.62 -5.60 -1.75
C THR A 58 8.84 -6.23 -0.38
N GLU A 59 9.39 -5.50 0.60
CA GLU A 59 9.74 -6.07 1.91
C GLU A 59 8.76 -5.70 3.04
N ARG A 60 7.87 -4.72 2.83
CA ARG A 60 6.87 -4.32 3.83
C ARG A 60 5.45 -4.64 3.39
N ILE A 61 5.09 -4.27 2.16
CA ILE A 61 3.70 -4.42 1.67
C ILE A 61 3.47 -5.81 1.09
N GLN A 62 4.32 -6.27 0.17
CA GLN A 62 4.12 -7.57 -0.50
C GLN A 62 4.26 -8.76 0.45
N THR A 63 4.93 -8.58 1.58
CA THR A 63 5.11 -9.61 2.62
C THR A 63 3.90 -9.76 3.53
N LEU A 64 2.90 -8.87 3.45
CA LEU A 64 1.69 -8.99 4.26
C LEU A 64 0.93 -10.28 3.90
N PRO A 65 0.52 -11.09 4.89
CA PRO A 65 -0.18 -12.34 4.63
C PRO A 65 -1.47 -12.12 3.84
N GLY A 66 -1.57 -12.77 2.68
CA GLY A 66 -2.75 -12.66 1.81
C GLY A 66 -2.62 -11.62 0.69
N VAL A 67 -1.48 -10.95 0.54
CA VAL A 67 -1.18 -10.15 -0.66
C VAL A 67 -0.83 -11.07 -1.83
N LYS A 68 -1.44 -10.83 -2.99
CA LYS A 68 -1.22 -11.57 -4.24
C LYS A 68 -0.48 -10.75 -5.30
N ASP A 69 -0.74 -9.45 -5.35
CA ASP A 69 -0.16 -8.56 -6.36
C ASP A 69 -0.20 -7.10 -5.86
N THR A 70 0.66 -6.25 -6.43
CA THR A 70 0.70 -4.83 -6.10
C THR A 70 0.96 -3.97 -7.34
N PHE A 71 0.30 -2.81 -7.43
CA PHE A 71 0.60 -1.80 -8.43
C PHE A 71 0.88 -0.45 -7.76
N THR A 72 2.11 0.05 -7.91
CA THR A 72 2.58 1.26 -7.22
C THR A 72 2.51 2.49 -8.15
N ILE A 73 1.94 3.57 -7.65
CA ILE A 73 1.83 4.88 -8.30
C ILE A 73 2.61 5.89 -7.46
N ILE A 74 3.64 6.49 -8.05
CA ILE A 74 4.44 7.54 -7.41
C ILE A 74 3.79 8.89 -7.70
N ALA A 75 3.41 9.62 -6.64
CA ALA A 75 2.80 10.94 -6.80
C ALA A 75 3.88 12.03 -6.87
N PHE A 76 3.82 12.90 -7.90
CA PHE A 76 4.81 13.98 -8.07
C PHE A 76 4.39 15.29 -7.40
N LYS A 77 3.15 15.73 -7.62
CA LYS A 77 2.64 17.00 -7.09
C LYS A 77 1.23 16.81 -6.52
N ALA A 78 1.06 17.19 -5.26
CA ALA A 78 -0.25 17.34 -4.66
C ALA A 78 -0.82 18.73 -4.97
N PHE A 79 -2.12 18.82 -5.20
CA PHE A 79 -2.88 20.07 -5.28
C PHE A 79 -3.82 20.12 -4.08
N ALA A 80 -4.00 21.32 -3.52
CA ALA A 80 -4.87 21.59 -2.38
C ALA A 80 -5.84 22.72 -2.74
#